data_AF-A0A2V5LHA8-F1
#
_entry.id   AF-A0A2V5LHA8-F1
#
_cell.length_a   1.000
_cell.length_b   1.000
_cell.length_c   1.000
_cell.angle_alpha   90.00
_cell.angle_beta   90.00
_cell.angle_gamma   90.00
#
_symmetry.space_group_name_H-M   'P 1'
#
loop_
_entity.id
_entity.type
_entity.pdbx_description
1 polymer ?
#
loop_
_entity_poly.entity_id
_entity_poly.type
_entity_poly.pdbx_seq_one_letter_code
_entity_poly.pdbx_strand_id
1 'polypeptide(L)'
;MVLSSLGRLPPVGNKLTNDLMAAQTMEQNIQPTSGSDQDGPVWGYHFVPNQPARSITSEAAIEFLTASGPGLPDEFLWLHFSLSNVGSEAWLRRYLTLPDTFYESLHSDVDATHLEQDADSLVARIHDVLFDFTFDAPVATTTLCVKPRVLVSAHARPWRSIDQLRAAVQGGQV
;
A
#
# COMPACT_ATOMS: atom_id res chain seq x y z
N MET A 1 -19.83 -71.86 35.49
CA MET A 1 -18.43 -71.42 35.65
C MET A 1 -18.31 -70.08 34.94
N VAL A 2 -18.43 -68.98 35.68
CA VAL A 2 -18.45 -67.61 35.16
C VAL A 2 -17.10 -67.00 35.55
N LEU A 3 -16.26 -66.65 34.58
CA LEU A 3 -15.03 -65.92 34.83
C LEU A 3 -15.14 -64.53 34.20
N SER A 4 -15.37 -63.56 35.07
CA SER A 4 -15.27 -62.13 34.83
C SER A 4 -13.80 -61.71 34.97
N SER A 5 -13.18 -61.10 33.97
CA SER A 5 -12.01 -60.24 34.18
C SER A 5 -11.70 -59.37 32.95
N LEU A 6 -11.14 -58.20 33.23
CA LEU A 6 -10.55 -57.16 32.37
C LEU A 6 -11.50 -56.13 31.72
N GLY A 7 -11.79 -55.10 32.51
CA GLY A 7 -12.06 -53.76 31.99
C GLY A 7 -10.80 -53.15 31.34
N ARG A 8 -10.97 -52.57 30.16
CA ARG A 8 -10.02 -51.64 29.53
C ARG A 8 -10.63 -50.25 29.55
N LEU A 9 -9.90 -49.28 30.11
CA LEU A 9 -10.21 -47.85 30.03
C LEU A 9 -10.19 -47.36 28.57
N PRO A 10 -11.02 -46.37 28.19
CA PRO A 10 -10.82 -45.61 26.97
C PRO A 10 -9.60 -44.66 27.13
N PRO A 11 -8.77 -44.45 26.10
CA PRO A 11 -7.73 -43.44 26.16
C PRO A 11 -8.37 -42.04 26.17
N VAL A 12 -8.12 -41.31 27.26
CA VAL A 12 -8.35 -39.89 27.41
C VAL A 12 -7.23 -39.13 26.71
N GLY A 13 -7.60 -38.11 25.92
CA GLY A 13 -6.73 -36.97 25.64
C GLY A 13 -6.06 -36.96 24.28
N ASN A 14 -6.69 -36.31 23.31
CA ASN A 14 -6.03 -35.45 22.33
C ASN A 14 -7.00 -34.34 21.95
N LYS A 15 -7.22 -33.42 22.89
CA LYS A 15 -8.02 -32.20 22.71
C LYS A 15 -7.26 -30.94 23.16
N LEU A 16 -5.93 -30.98 23.09
CA LEU A 16 -5.06 -29.88 23.52
C LEU A 16 -3.94 -29.53 22.52
N THR A 17 -3.92 -30.14 21.33
CA THR A 17 -2.86 -29.88 20.34
C THR A 17 -3.30 -29.03 19.15
N ASN A 18 -4.58 -28.63 19.09
CA ASN A 18 -5.10 -27.76 18.01
C ASN A 18 -5.34 -26.30 18.45
N ASP A 19 -5.18 -25.96 19.74
CA ASP A 19 -5.51 -24.62 20.26
C ASP A 19 -4.28 -23.71 20.48
N LEU A 20 -3.08 -24.09 20.01
CA LEU A 20 -1.84 -23.30 20.20
C LEU A 20 -1.09 -22.94 18.91
N MET A 21 -1.70 -23.11 17.74
CA MET A 21 -1.22 -22.50 16.48
C MET A 21 -2.15 -21.37 16.03
N ALA A 22 -2.65 -20.59 17.01
CA ALA A 22 -3.24 -19.28 16.79
C ALA A 22 -2.12 -18.23 16.61
N ALA A 23 -1.33 -18.36 15.55
CA ALA A 23 -0.61 -17.23 14.98
C ALA A 23 -1.44 -16.78 13.77
N GLN A 24 -2.28 -15.78 14.01
CA GLN A 24 -3.20 -15.19 13.06
C GLN A 24 -2.43 -14.65 11.86
N THR A 25 -2.38 -15.41 10.77
CA THR A 25 -2.18 -14.83 9.44
C THR A 25 -3.44 -14.03 9.14
N MET A 26 -3.43 -12.75 9.46
CA MET A 26 -4.38 -11.80 8.89
C MET A 26 -4.03 -11.66 7.40
N GLU A 27 -4.49 -12.61 6.59
CA GLU A 27 -4.70 -12.35 5.17
C GLU A 27 -5.74 -11.23 5.11
N GLN A 28 -5.26 -10.00 4.91
CA GLN A 28 -6.14 -8.88 4.61
C GLN A 28 -6.84 -9.17 3.29
N ASN A 29 -8.04 -9.71 3.38
CA ASN A 29 -8.97 -9.87 2.29
C ASN A 29 -9.48 -8.47 1.87
N ILE A 30 -8.61 -7.71 1.20
CA ILE A 30 -9.02 -6.55 0.43
C ILE A 30 -9.62 -7.13 -0.84
N GLN A 31 -10.94 -7.25 -0.89
CA GLN A 31 -11.63 -7.55 -2.13
C GLN A 31 -11.29 -6.43 -3.11
N PRO A 32 -10.48 -6.68 -4.15
CA PRO A 32 -10.22 -5.66 -5.15
C PRO A 32 -11.56 -5.38 -5.79
N THR A 33 -11.91 -4.09 -5.90
CA THR A 33 -12.94 -3.68 -6.85
C THR A 33 -12.41 -4.06 -8.22
N SER A 34 -12.75 -5.28 -8.66
CA SER A 34 -12.24 -5.88 -9.89
C SER A 34 -12.67 -5.03 -11.08
N GLY A 35 -11.68 -4.40 -11.69
CA GLY A 35 -11.81 -3.69 -12.96
C GLY A 35 -10.97 -2.43 -12.95
N SER A 36 -9.66 -2.55 -13.16
CA SER A 36 -8.91 -1.50 -13.86
C SER A 36 -7.58 -2.02 -14.34
N ASP A 37 -7.16 -1.49 -15.48
CA ASP A 37 -5.83 -1.58 -16.11
C ASP A 37 -4.73 -2.17 -15.22
N GLN A 38 -4.18 -3.35 -15.56
CA GLN A 38 -3.16 -4.05 -14.75
C GLN A 38 -1.91 -3.20 -14.51
N ASP A 39 -1.73 -2.13 -15.29
CA ASP A 39 -0.58 -1.23 -15.24
C ASP A 39 -0.78 -0.03 -14.28
N GLY A 40 -2.01 0.20 -13.81
CA GLY A 40 -2.40 1.36 -13.02
C GLY A 40 -2.05 1.32 -11.53
N PRO A 41 -2.50 2.32 -10.75
CA PRO A 41 -2.28 2.37 -9.31
C PRO A 41 -2.96 1.18 -8.61
N VAL A 42 -2.33 0.67 -7.55
CA VAL A 42 -2.90 -0.36 -6.66
C VAL A 42 -4.16 0.17 -5.98
N TRP A 43 -4.16 1.47 -5.64
CA TRP A 43 -5.32 2.20 -5.16
C TRP A 43 -5.13 3.70 -5.39
N GLY A 44 -6.24 4.43 -5.40
CA GLY A 44 -6.25 5.88 -5.50
C GLY A 44 -7.34 6.50 -4.63
N TYR A 45 -7.08 7.72 -4.14
CA TYR A 45 -8.04 8.55 -3.44
C TYR A 45 -8.12 9.93 -4.09
N HIS A 46 -9.32 10.49 -4.15
CA HIS A 46 -9.57 11.88 -4.52
C HIS A 46 -9.97 12.65 -3.25
N PHE A 47 -9.20 13.69 -2.96
CA PHE A 47 -9.44 14.63 -1.88
C PHE A 47 -10.07 15.90 -2.44
N VAL A 48 -11.18 16.31 -1.84
CA VAL A 48 -11.86 17.57 -2.13
C VAL A 48 -12.00 18.32 -0.79
N PRO A 49 -11.79 19.64 -0.73
CA PRO A 49 -11.86 20.37 0.52
C PRO A 49 -13.16 20.16 1.29
N ASN A 50 -13.04 19.96 2.60
CA ASN A 50 -14.16 19.74 3.53
C ASN A 50 -15.01 18.49 3.23
N GLN A 51 -14.47 17.53 2.48
CA GLN A 51 -15.12 16.26 2.20
C GLN A 51 -14.19 15.10 2.59
N PRO A 52 -14.73 13.96 3.04
CA PRO A 52 -13.92 12.77 3.24
C PRO A 52 -13.33 12.31 1.91
N ALA A 53 -12.13 11.76 1.95
CA ALA A 53 -11.47 11.22 0.78
C ALA A 53 -12.30 10.10 0.13
N ARG A 54 -12.40 10.13 -1.20
CA ARG A 54 -13.15 9.13 -1.97
C ARG A 54 -12.19 8.21 -2.72
N SER A 55 -12.35 6.90 -2.55
CA SER A 55 -11.61 5.92 -3.38
C SER A 55 -11.98 6.08 -4.85
N ILE A 56 -10.99 6.01 -5.74
CA ILE A 56 -11.16 6.12 -7.20
C ILE A 56 -10.48 4.96 -7.93
N THR A 57 -10.94 4.67 -9.15
CA THR A 57 -10.29 3.70 -10.04
C THR A 57 -9.17 4.35 -10.84
N SER A 58 -8.36 3.53 -11.53
CA SER A 58 -7.34 4.01 -12.47
C SER A 58 -7.94 4.89 -13.57
N GLU A 59 -9.09 4.50 -14.13
CA GLU A 59 -9.79 5.25 -15.17
C GLU A 59 -10.25 6.62 -14.67
N ALA A 60 -10.84 6.69 -13.47
CA ALA A 60 -11.23 7.96 -12.86
C ALA A 60 -10.01 8.86 -12.55
N ALA A 61 -8.86 8.27 -12.21
CA ALA A 61 -7.62 9.01 -12.07
C ALA A 61 -7.16 9.61 -13.41
N ILE A 62 -7.19 8.82 -14.49
CA ILE A 62 -6.84 9.28 -15.84
C ILE A 62 -7.77 10.42 -16.28
N GLU A 63 -9.08 10.28 -16.07
CA GLU A 63 -10.06 11.32 -16.37
C GLU A 63 -9.73 12.63 -15.65
N PHE A 64 -9.43 12.56 -14.35
CA PHE A 64 -9.05 13.73 -13.56
C PHE A 64 -7.74 14.37 -14.05
N LEU A 65 -6.72 13.55 -14.36
CA LEU A 65 -5.40 14.03 -14.78
C LEU A 65 -5.40 14.63 -16.19
N THR A 66 -6.30 14.16 -17.05
CA THR A 66 -6.41 14.60 -18.46
C THR A 66 -7.52 15.64 -18.68
N ALA A 67 -8.37 15.88 -17.67
CA ALA A 67 -9.43 16.87 -17.75
C ALA A 67 -8.89 18.25 -18.11
N SER A 68 -9.46 18.84 -19.17
CA SER A 68 -9.15 20.21 -19.58
C SER A 68 -10.02 21.19 -18.79
N GLY A 69 -9.42 21.91 -17.84
CA GLY A 69 -10.09 22.96 -17.09
C GLY A 69 -9.48 23.20 -15.71
N PRO A 70 -9.75 24.36 -15.09
CA PRO A 70 -9.38 24.56 -13.69
C PRO A 70 -10.20 23.59 -12.84
N GLY A 71 -9.51 22.72 -12.12
CA GLY A 71 -10.10 21.90 -11.08
C GLY A 71 -10.69 22.74 -9.95
N LEU A 72 -11.35 22.08 -8.99
CA LEU A 72 -11.66 22.74 -7.73
C LEU A 72 -10.36 23.18 -7.04
N PRO A 73 -10.32 24.37 -6.43
CA PRO A 73 -9.17 24.76 -5.60
C PRO A 73 -8.92 23.70 -4.52
N ASP A 74 -7.65 23.38 -4.30
CA ASP A 74 -7.17 22.43 -3.28
C ASP A 74 -7.71 20.99 -3.40
N GLU A 75 -8.27 20.61 -4.56
CA GLU A 75 -8.53 19.19 -4.86
C GLU A 75 -7.26 18.51 -5.38
N PHE A 76 -7.02 17.28 -4.94
CA PHE A 76 -5.87 16.50 -5.39
C PHE A 76 -6.13 15.00 -5.34
N LEU A 77 -5.34 14.26 -6.12
CA LEU A 77 -5.32 12.81 -6.05
C LEU A 77 -4.17 12.32 -5.21
N TRP A 78 -4.39 11.25 -4.45
CA TRP A 78 -3.31 10.41 -3.95
C TRP A 78 -3.35 9.06 -4.67
N LEU A 79 -2.32 8.78 -5.46
CA LEU A 79 -2.19 7.55 -6.24
C LEU A 79 -1.03 6.72 -5.72
N HIS A 80 -1.27 5.43 -5.48
CA HIS A 80 -0.27 4.53 -4.95
C HIS A 80 0.07 3.39 -5.90
N PHE A 81 1.36 3.18 -6.12
CA PHE A 81 1.90 2.20 -7.06
C PHE A 81 2.81 1.21 -6.34
N SER A 82 2.84 -0.02 -6.89
CA SER A 82 3.83 -1.02 -6.52
C SER A 82 4.82 -1.17 -7.68
N LEU A 83 6.11 -0.94 -7.42
CA LEU A 83 7.18 -1.13 -8.41
C LEU A 83 7.43 -2.61 -8.73
N SER A 84 6.79 -3.54 -8.01
CA SER A 84 6.71 -4.95 -8.42
C SER A 84 5.83 -5.14 -9.66
N ASN A 85 4.97 -4.17 -9.98
CA ASN A 85 4.19 -4.14 -11.20
C ASN A 85 4.97 -3.44 -12.32
N VAL A 86 5.34 -4.21 -13.35
CA VAL A 86 6.10 -3.73 -14.51
C VAL A 86 5.39 -2.63 -15.30
N GLY A 87 4.06 -2.52 -15.20
CA GLY A 87 3.28 -1.48 -15.86
C GLY A 87 3.27 -0.13 -15.14
N SER A 88 3.64 -0.10 -13.85
CA SER A 88 3.48 1.10 -13.02
C SER A 88 4.28 2.30 -13.52
N GLU A 89 5.56 2.12 -13.86
CA GLU A 89 6.36 3.25 -14.38
C GLU A 89 5.85 3.72 -15.75
N ALA A 90 5.45 2.79 -16.62
CA ALA A 90 4.89 3.13 -17.93
C ALA A 90 3.59 3.94 -17.80
N TRP A 91 2.72 3.56 -16.86
CA TRP A 91 1.50 4.29 -16.54
C TRP A 91 1.82 5.71 -16.02
N LEU A 92 2.75 5.82 -15.07
CA LEU A 92 3.19 7.12 -14.53
C LEU A 92 3.70 8.04 -15.63
N ARG A 93 4.58 7.54 -16.50
CA ARG A 93 5.13 8.33 -17.63
C ARG A 93 4.08 8.71 -18.67
N ARG A 94 3.02 7.91 -18.80
CA ARG A 94 1.96 8.15 -19.78
C ARG A 94 0.97 9.22 -19.34
N TYR A 95 0.59 9.24 -18.07
CA TYR A 95 -0.49 10.09 -17.56
C TYR A 95 -0.03 11.22 -16.64
N LEU A 96 1.24 11.23 -16.23
CA LEU A 96 1.81 12.26 -15.39
C LEU A 96 3.11 12.80 -15.97
N THR A 97 3.35 14.09 -15.73
CA THR A 97 4.66 14.73 -15.96
C THR A 97 5.34 14.92 -14.61
N LEU A 98 6.03 13.87 -14.17
CA LEU A 98 6.83 13.88 -12.94
C LEU A 98 8.28 14.26 -13.26
N PRO A 99 9.02 14.85 -12.30
CA PRO A 99 10.43 15.17 -12.49
C PRO A 99 11.30 13.95 -12.79
N ASP A 100 12.40 14.14 -13.52
CA ASP A 100 13.37 13.06 -13.77
C ASP A 100 13.96 12.53 -12.45
N THR A 101 14.18 13.41 -11.47
CA THR A 101 14.62 13.07 -10.11
C THR A 101 13.72 12.05 -9.43
N PHE A 102 12.39 12.11 -9.67
CA PHE A 102 11.47 11.09 -9.18
C PHE A 102 11.73 9.74 -9.85
N TYR A 103 11.84 9.68 -11.18
CA TYR A 103 12.06 8.42 -11.88
C TYR A 103 13.43 7.81 -11.57
N GLU A 104 14.49 8.61 -11.50
CA GLU A 104 15.81 8.17 -11.05
C GLU A 104 15.76 7.56 -9.64
N SER A 105 14.96 8.17 -8.75
CA SER A 105 14.76 7.66 -7.40
C SER A 105 13.88 6.40 -7.32
N LEU A 106 13.23 5.94 -8.39
CA LEU A 106 12.58 4.62 -8.41
C LEU A 106 13.60 3.49 -8.56
N HIS A 107 14.75 3.78 -9.19
CA HIS A 107 15.77 2.80 -9.56
C HIS A 107 17.03 2.86 -8.69
N SER A 108 17.15 3.88 -7.85
CA SER A 108 18.36 4.07 -7.04
C SER A 108 18.34 3.20 -5.78
N ASP A 109 19.41 2.42 -5.58
CA ASP A 109 19.68 1.58 -4.41
C ASP A 109 20.22 2.37 -3.19
N VAL A 110 20.06 3.69 -3.16
CA VAL A 110 20.60 4.53 -2.08
C VAL A 110 19.66 4.52 -0.87
N ASP A 111 20.14 3.96 0.24
CA ASP A 111 19.36 3.75 1.49
C ASP A 111 19.26 5.00 2.40
N ALA A 112 19.44 6.20 1.86
CA ALA A 112 19.32 7.44 2.63
C ALA A 112 17.92 8.06 2.47
N THR A 113 17.36 8.59 3.57
CA THR A 113 16.19 9.47 3.49
C THR A 113 16.60 10.72 2.73
N HIS A 114 15.86 11.05 1.68
CA HIS A 114 16.18 12.16 0.80
C HIS A 114 14.94 12.99 0.52
N LEU A 115 15.09 14.31 0.45
CA LEU A 115 14.01 15.24 0.12
C LEU A 115 14.56 16.32 -0.79
N GLU A 116 13.99 16.43 -1.98
CA GLU A 116 14.44 17.34 -3.02
C GLU A 116 13.25 18.11 -3.59
N GLN A 117 13.42 19.41 -3.79
CA GLN A 117 12.46 20.24 -4.51
C GLN A 117 12.93 20.42 -5.94
N ASP A 118 12.09 20.00 -6.90
CA ASP A 118 12.29 20.22 -8.33
C ASP A 118 11.11 21.04 -8.87
N ALA A 119 11.37 22.31 -9.15
CA ALA A 119 10.37 23.29 -9.55
C ALA A 119 9.15 23.35 -8.61
N ASP A 120 7.98 22.94 -9.11
CA ASP A 120 6.70 22.89 -8.39
C ASP A 120 6.45 21.56 -7.66
N SER A 121 7.44 20.67 -7.67
CA SER A 121 7.34 19.30 -7.20
C SER A 121 8.28 19.06 -6.02
N LEU A 122 7.85 18.24 -5.07
CA LEU A 122 8.67 17.75 -3.98
C LEU A 122 8.84 16.24 -4.12
N VAL A 123 10.07 15.79 -4.31
CA VAL A 123 10.43 14.38 -4.44
C VAL A 123 11.06 13.93 -3.13
N ALA A 124 10.51 12.87 -2.52
CA ALA A 124 10.99 12.35 -1.26
C ALA A 124 11.26 10.85 -1.36
N ARG A 125 12.33 10.41 -0.72
CA ARG A 125 12.57 9.01 -0.40
C ARG A 125 12.46 8.82 1.10
N ILE A 126 11.49 8.02 1.49
CA ILE A 126 11.20 7.73 2.90
C ILE A 126 11.46 6.25 3.14
N HIS A 127 12.14 5.97 4.23
CA HIS A 127 12.42 4.62 4.70
C HIS A 127 11.56 4.31 5.93
N ASP A 128 11.09 3.08 6.01
CA ASP A 128 10.36 2.55 7.16
C ASP A 128 11.05 1.27 7.60
N VAL A 129 11.10 1.08 8.92
CA VAL A 129 11.75 -0.08 9.50
C VAL A 129 10.68 -1.15 9.65
N LEU A 130 10.84 -2.25 8.90
CA LEU A 130 10.01 -3.42 9.13
C LEU A 130 10.45 -4.04 10.45
N PHE A 131 9.63 -3.91 11.49
CA PHE A 131 9.89 -4.58 12.76
C PHE A 131 9.72 -6.10 12.57
N ASP A 132 10.80 -6.75 12.16
CA ASP A 132 11.02 -8.17 12.35
C ASP A 132 11.92 -8.34 13.58
N PHE A 133 11.66 -9.36 14.39
CA PHE A 133 12.43 -9.64 15.62
C PHE A 133 13.81 -10.27 15.31
N THR A 134 14.28 -10.11 14.07
CA THR A 134 15.57 -10.59 13.58
C THR A 134 16.60 -9.45 13.63
N PHE A 135 17.87 -9.81 13.80
CA PHE A 135 18.98 -8.85 14.00
C PHE A 135 19.26 -7.95 12.77
N ASP A 136 18.57 -8.20 11.66
CA ASP A 136 18.66 -7.48 10.38
C ASP A 136 17.24 -7.16 9.89
N ALA A 137 16.63 -6.14 10.51
CA ALA A 137 15.29 -5.69 10.18
C ALA A 137 15.29 -5.09 8.76
N PRO A 138 14.56 -5.66 7.79
CA PRO A 138 14.58 -5.14 6.43
C PRO A 138 14.02 -3.72 6.38
N VAL A 139 14.75 -2.81 5.75
CA VAL A 139 14.28 -1.45 5.47
C VAL A 139 13.48 -1.49 4.17
N ALA A 140 12.32 -0.86 4.19
CA ALA A 140 11.56 -0.65 2.96
C ALA A 140 11.80 0.80 2.47
N THR A 141 11.80 1.03 1.15
CA THR A 141 11.99 2.36 0.51
C THR A 141 10.80 2.81 -0.36
N THR A 142 10.17 3.95 0.00
CA THR A 142 8.98 4.51 -0.63
C THR A 142 9.40 5.83 -1.22
N THR A 143 9.17 5.97 -2.52
CA THR A 143 9.37 7.21 -3.23
C THR A 143 8.04 7.94 -3.30
N LEU A 144 8.05 9.22 -2.92
CA LEU A 144 6.93 10.14 -3.04
C LEU A 144 7.25 11.23 -4.05
N CYS A 145 6.24 11.63 -4.82
CA CYS A 145 6.25 12.91 -5.55
C CYS A 145 4.99 13.68 -5.19
N VAL A 146 5.15 14.87 -4.64
CA VAL A 146 4.07 15.80 -4.36
C VAL A 146 4.07 16.89 -5.44
N LYS A 147 2.95 17.06 -6.12
CA LYS A 147 2.65 18.16 -7.05
C LYS A 147 1.36 18.85 -6.61
N PRO A 148 1.02 20.05 -7.14
CA PRO A 148 -0.16 20.80 -6.69
C PRO A 148 -1.50 20.03 -6.72
N ARG A 149 -1.69 19.09 -7.65
CA ARG A 149 -2.94 18.33 -7.81
C ARG A 149 -2.78 16.81 -7.69
N VAL A 150 -1.58 16.32 -7.39
CA VAL A 150 -1.32 14.88 -7.27
C VAL A 150 -0.18 14.58 -6.32
N LEU A 151 -0.43 13.64 -5.42
CA LEU A 151 0.55 12.93 -4.63
C LEU A 151 0.70 11.53 -5.23
N VAL A 152 1.91 11.17 -5.62
CA VAL A 152 2.27 9.81 -6.03
C VAL A 152 3.07 9.18 -4.92
N SER A 153 2.72 7.95 -4.54
CA SER A 153 3.56 7.09 -3.70
C SER A 153 3.88 5.78 -4.43
N ALA A 154 5.15 5.42 -4.50
CA ALA A 154 5.60 4.20 -5.17
C ALA A 154 6.52 3.42 -4.25
N HIS A 155 6.33 2.11 -4.16
CA HIS A 155 7.12 1.25 -3.27
C HIS A 155 7.62 0.00 -3.99
N ALA A 156 8.78 -0.51 -3.58
CA ALA A 156 9.27 -1.82 -4.04
C ALA A 156 8.69 -3.00 -3.25
N ARG A 157 8.54 -2.87 -1.93
CA ARG A 157 7.99 -3.91 -1.02
C ARG A 157 6.76 -3.40 -0.27
N PRO A 158 5.83 -4.21 0.26
CA PRO A 158 4.68 -3.75 1.07
C PRO A 158 5.05 -3.38 2.53
N TRP A 159 4.28 -2.49 3.19
CA TRP A 159 4.64 -1.93 4.51
C TRP A 159 3.56 -1.11 5.22
N ARG A 160 3.69 -1.10 6.54
CA ARG A 160 2.66 -0.69 7.49
C ARG A 160 2.36 0.80 7.51
N SER A 161 3.34 1.70 7.36
CA SER A 161 3.07 3.13 7.56
C SER A 161 2.11 3.70 6.51
N ILE A 162 2.26 3.30 5.24
CA ILE A 162 1.35 3.74 4.18
C ILE A 162 -0.02 3.06 4.31
N ASP A 163 -0.06 1.82 4.76
CA ASP A 163 -1.31 1.11 5.05
C ASP A 163 -2.05 1.72 6.25
N GLN A 164 -1.34 2.15 7.29
CA GLN A 164 -1.91 2.89 8.43
C GLN A 164 -2.46 4.24 7.99
N LEU A 165 -1.71 4.99 7.17
CA LEU A 165 -2.20 6.26 6.62
C LEU A 165 -3.43 6.03 5.74
N ARG A 166 -3.43 4.99 4.89
CA ARG A 166 -4.59 4.58 4.10
C ARG A 166 -5.80 4.24 4.98
N ALA A 167 -5.60 3.50 6.07
CA ALA A 167 -6.67 3.17 7.00
C ALA A 167 -7.22 4.42 7.70
N ALA A 168 -6.38 5.38 8.07
CA ALA A 168 -6.79 6.67 8.62
C ALA A 168 -7.61 7.49 7.61
N VAL A 169 -7.20 7.50 6.34
CA VAL A 169 -7.97 8.10 5.23
C VAL A 169 -9.35 7.44 5.09
N GLN A 170 -9.41 6.11 5.08
CA GLN A 170 -10.67 5.38 5.02
C GLN A 170 -11.57 5.64 6.23
N GLY A 171 -10.97 5.87 7.39
CA GLY A 171 -11.66 6.24 8.63
C GLY A 171 -12.08 7.71 8.72
N GLY A 172 -11.73 8.55 7.74
CA GLY A 172 -12.05 9.99 7.74
C GLY A 172 -11.27 10.80 8.77
N GLN A 173 -10.06 10.36 9.13
CA GLN A 173 -9.21 11.01 10.13
C GLN A 173 -8.26 12.07 9.55
N VAL A 174 -8.37 12.34 8.25
CA VAL A 174 -7.56 13.28 7.45
C VAL A 174 -8.44 14.04 6.48
#